data_AF-A0A094AQ49-F1
#
_entry.id   AF-A0A094AQ49-F1
#
_cell.length_a   1.000
_cell.length_b   1.000
_cell.length_c   1.000
_cell.angle_alpha   90.00
_cell.angle_beta   90.00
_cell.angle_gamma   90.00
#
_symmetry.space_group_name_H-M   'P 1'
#
loop_
_entity.id
_entity.type
_entity.pdbx_description
1 polymer ?
#
loop_
_entity_poly.entity_id
_entity_poly.type
_entity_poly.pdbx_seq_one_letter_code
_entity_poly.pdbx_strand_id
1 'polypeptide(L)'
;MADLKKFLATQTVVAQSLLGELLRIHPDEERDQVVPPVNLFQLKDDPANSKPGWCFLDDLRNDHLQGHNRWLLNCVLDEGWLQQEFLTRGAKAVWQRKTAEQYLRQANTFLELLLLLIYMLGGQPARGTKLLSLQLRNTIHGLRRNIFIENGLISFVTFYHKGYSVSGSTRIIHRYLPKAISELLVYYAWLIQPFCEQLCMLALNEGPTTPTFL
;
A
#
# COMPACT_ATOMS: atom_id res chain seq x y z
N MET A 1 -10.01 -11.53 25.69
CA MET A 1 -9.51 -11.95 24.35
C MET A 1 -10.60 -11.93 23.27
N ALA A 2 -11.85 -12.27 23.55
CA ALA A 2 -12.95 -12.21 22.58
C ALA A 2 -13.22 -10.78 22.04
N ASP A 3 -13.16 -9.77 22.91
CA ASP A 3 -13.42 -8.37 22.52
C ASP A 3 -12.35 -7.81 21.58
N LEU A 4 -11.08 -8.15 21.80
CA LEU A 4 -10.00 -7.75 20.90
C LEU A 4 -10.14 -8.39 19.52
N LYS A 5 -10.50 -9.68 19.45
CA LYS A 5 -10.72 -10.37 18.18
C LYS A 5 -11.89 -9.74 17.41
N LYS A 6 -12.99 -9.43 18.12
CA LYS A 6 -14.14 -8.73 17.53
C LYS A 6 -13.75 -7.34 17.03
N PHE A 7 -13.02 -6.57 17.84
CA PHE A 7 -12.50 -5.26 17.46
C PHE A 7 -11.64 -5.34 16.18
N LEU A 8 -10.67 -6.24 16.12
CA LEU A 8 -9.79 -6.40 14.95
C LEU A 8 -10.55 -6.86 13.70
N ALA A 9 -11.56 -7.72 13.85
CA ALA A 9 -12.44 -8.10 12.75
C ALA A 9 -13.23 -6.87 12.24
N THR A 10 -13.80 -6.07 13.14
CA THR A 10 -14.50 -4.82 12.77
C THR A 10 -13.56 -3.85 12.05
N GLN A 11 -12.35 -3.63 12.58
CA GLN A 11 -11.36 -2.75 11.94
C GLN A 11 -10.92 -3.28 10.57
N THR A 12 -10.86 -4.59 10.37
CA THR A 12 -10.56 -5.19 9.06
C THR A 12 -11.67 -4.88 8.06
N VAL A 13 -12.94 -4.99 8.46
CA VAL A 13 -14.09 -4.63 7.60
C VAL A 13 -14.08 -3.14 7.26
N VAL A 14 -13.77 -2.27 8.24
CA VAL A 14 -13.64 -0.83 7.98
C VAL A 14 -12.52 -0.55 6.98
N ALA A 15 -11.36 -1.20 7.12
CA ALA A 15 -10.26 -1.03 6.18
C ALA A 15 -10.62 -1.52 4.76
N GLN A 16 -11.38 -2.61 4.63
CA GLN A 16 -11.90 -3.08 3.35
C GLN A 16 -12.87 -2.08 2.72
N SER A 17 -13.75 -1.45 3.51
CA SER A 17 -14.65 -0.39 3.05
C SER A 17 -13.87 0.83 2.56
N LEU A 18 -12.91 1.31 3.35
CA LEU A 18 -12.04 2.44 2.96
C LEU A 18 -11.22 2.14 1.70
N LEU A 19 -10.74 0.91 1.53
CA LEU A 19 -10.10 0.49 0.28
C LEU A 19 -11.07 0.64 -0.91
N GLY A 20 -12.31 0.17 -0.76
CA GLY A 20 -13.35 0.30 -1.79
C GLY A 20 -13.63 1.75 -2.17
N GLU A 21 -13.74 2.64 -1.18
CA GLU A 21 -13.91 4.09 -1.40
C GLU A 21 -12.71 4.70 -2.15
N LEU A 22 -11.48 4.30 -1.81
CA LEU A 22 -10.27 4.76 -2.49
C LEU A 22 -10.15 4.23 -3.91
N LEU A 23 -10.66 3.02 -4.18
CA LEU A 23 -10.70 2.45 -5.53
C LEU A 23 -11.72 3.15 -6.43
N ARG A 24 -12.59 4.02 -5.88
CA ARG A 24 -13.57 4.84 -6.62
C ARG A 24 -14.47 4.02 -7.55
N ILE A 25 -14.86 2.84 -7.09
CA ILE A 25 -15.79 1.95 -7.77
C ILE A 25 -17.20 2.56 -7.72
N HIS A 26 -17.92 2.53 -8.84
CA HIS A 26 -19.30 3.02 -8.86
C HIS A 26 -20.19 2.10 -7.98
N PRO A 27 -21.20 2.63 -7.26
CA PRO A 27 -22.07 1.79 -6.41
C PRO A 27 -22.79 0.64 -7.13
N ASP A 28 -22.97 0.76 -8.45
CA ASP A 28 -23.62 -0.25 -9.30
C ASP A 28 -22.63 -1.28 -9.87
N GLU A 29 -21.33 -1.12 -9.62
CA GLU A 29 -20.29 -2.01 -10.12
C GLU A 29 -19.74 -2.90 -9.00
N GLU A 30 -19.48 -4.17 -9.33
CA GLU A 30 -18.78 -5.05 -8.42
C GLU A 30 -17.27 -4.88 -8.58
N ARG A 31 -16.56 -4.77 -7.45
CA ARG A 31 -15.10 -4.64 -7.41
C ARG A 31 -14.39 -5.66 -8.30
N ASP A 32 -14.82 -6.92 -8.23
CA ASP A 32 -14.14 -8.03 -8.93
C ASP A 32 -14.35 -7.98 -10.45
N GLN A 33 -15.23 -7.11 -10.96
CA GLN A 33 -15.46 -6.89 -12.39
C GLN A 33 -14.62 -5.74 -12.94
N VAL A 34 -14.38 -4.69 -12.15
CA VAL A 34 -13.74 -3.45 -12.62
C VAL A 34 -12.31 -3.25 -12.11
N VAL A 35 -11.99 -3.79 -10.93
CA VAL A 35 -10.66 -3.70 -10.35
C VAL A 35 -9.80 -4.88 -10.81
N PRO A 36 -8.59 -4.65 -11.34
CA PRO A 36 -7.67 -5.71 -11.71
C PRO A 36 -7.47 -6.70 -10.54
N PRO A 37 -7.76 -8.00 -10.73
CA PRO A 37 -7.73 -8.95 -9.63
C PRO A 37 -6.28 -9.25 -9.22
N VAL A 38 -6.05 -9.36 -7.91
CA VAL A 38 -4.76 -9.83 -7.37
C VAL A 38 -4.87 -11.24 -6.80
N ASN A 39 -4.09 -12.18 -7.32
CA ASN A 39 -3.90 -13.48 -6.72
C ASN A 39 -2.59 -13.52 -5.94
N LEU A 40 -2.66 -13.28 -4.64
CA LEU A 40 -1.48 -13.24 -3.78
C LEU A 40 -0.59 -14.49 -3.89
N PHE A 41 -1.17 -15.68 -4.08
CA PHE A 41 -0.40 -16.93 -4.19
C PHE A 41 0.46 -17.01 -5.44
N GLN A 42 0.11 -16.28 -6.49
CA GLN A 42 0.88 -16.23 -7.73
C GLN A 42 2.04 -15.23 -7.65
N LEU A 43 1.94 -14.24 -6.75
CA LEU A 43 2.97 -13.21 -6.59
C LEU A 43 4.31 -13.81 -6.19
N LYS A 44 5.34 -13.39 -6.92
CA LYS A 44 6.74 -13.74 -6.69
C LYS A 44 7.50 -12.57 -6.08
N ASP A 45 8.48 -12.92 -5.27
CA ASP A 45 9.43 -12.00 -4.68
C ASP A 45 10.85 -12.56 -4.88
N ASP A 46 11.84 -11.67 -4.81
CA ASP A 46 13.26 -11.99 -4.73
C ASP A 46 13.87 -11.20 -3.56
N PRO A 47 13.94 -11.80 -2.36
CA PRO A 47 14.56 -11.17 -1.20
C PRO A 47 16.08 -10.90 -1.35
N ALA A 48 16.74 -11.49 -2.35
CA ALA A 48 18.16 -11.27 -2.63
C ALA A 48 18.39 -10.04 -3.52
N ASN A 49 17.36 -9.55 -4.21
CA ASN A 49 17.46 -8.37 -5.07
C ASN A 49 17.65 -7.10 -4.22
N SER A 50 18.75 -6.39 -4.49
CA SER A 50 19.12 -5.15 -3.80
C SER A 50 19.06 -3.91 -4.69
N LYS A 51 18.43 -3.99 -5.87
CA LYS A 51 18.28 -2.85 -6.78
C LYS A 51 17.50 -1.73 -6.06
N PRO A 52 18.03 -0.49 -6.00
CA PRO A 52 17.32 0.63 -5.39
C PRO A 52 15.94 0.85 -6.01
N GLY A 53 14.96 1.13 -5.16
CA GLY A 53 13.56 1.32 -5.56
C GLY A 53 12.79 0.04 -5.86
N TRP A 54 13.45 -1.13 -5.91
CA TRP A 54 12.80 -2.38 -6.31
C TRP A 54 11.97 -3.01 -5.18
N CYS A 55 10.81 -3.56 -5.54
CA CYS A 55 10.02 -4.48 -4.74
C CYS A 55 9.32 -5.54 -5.63
N PHE A 56 8.48 -6.40 -5.04
CA PHE A 56 7.77 -7.45 -5.79
C PHE A 56 6.83 -6.90 -6.89
N LEU A 57 6.40 -5.64 -6.80
CA LEU A 57 5.60 -5.00 -7.86
C LEU A 57 6.41 -4.81 -9.16
N ASP A 58 7.74 -4.80 -9.07
CA ASP A 58 8.64 -4.64 -10.22
C ASP A 58 9.26 -5.98 -10.66
N ASP A 59 8.79 -7.11 -10.12
CA ASP A 59 9.25 -8.44 -10.52
C ASP A 59 8.62 -8.84 -11.86
N LEU A 60 9.45 -9.17 -12.85
CA LEU A 60 8.98 -9.54 -14.20
C LEU A 60 8.12 -10.81 -14.20
N ARG A 61 8.21 -11.65 -13.16
CA ARG A 61 7.34 -12.83 -12.99
C ARG A 61 5.93 -12.46 -12.55
N ASN A 62 5.72 -11.22 -12.12
CA ASN A 62 4.42 -10.63 -11.80
C ASN A 62 3.96 -9.70 -12.94
N ASP A 63 3.96 -10.24 -14.16
CA ASP A 63 3.56 -9.56 -15.40
C ASP A 63 2.13 -9.01 -15.35
N HIS A 64 1.21 -9.75 -14.72
CA HIS A 64 -0.18 -9.33 -14.46
C HIS A 64 -0.32 -8.08 -13.58
N LEU A 65 0.74 -7.66 -12.88
CA LEU A 65 0.75 -6.38 -12.16
C LEU A 65 1.22 -5.20 -13.03
N GLN A 66 1.84 -5.47 -14.17
CA GLN A 66 2.47 -4.44 -15.00
C GLN A 66 1.44 -3.64 -15.79
N GLY A 67 1.71 -2.36 -16.03
CA GLY A 67 0.83 -1.46 -16.80
C GLY A 67 -0.33 -0.84 -16.03
N HIS A 68 -0.51 -1.19 -14.74
CA HIS A 68 -1.60 -0.66 -13.90
C HIS A 68 -1.21 0.59 -13.09
N ASN A 69 -0.01 1.13 -13.27
CA ASN A 69 0.46 2.31 -12.54
C ASN A 69 -0.37 3.59 -12.78
N ARG A 70 -1.15 3.63 -13.87
CA ARG A 70 -2.10 4.71 -14.19
C ARG A 70 -3.55 4.24 -14.13
N TRP A 71 -3.84 3.08 -13.55
CA TRP A 71 -5.18 2.49 -13.61
C TRP A 71 -6.24 3.44 -13.02
N LEU A 72 -6.08 3.87 -11.76
CA LEU A 72 -7.00 4.83 -11.12
C LEU A 72 -7.05 6.18 -11.84
N LEU A 73 -5.91 6.66 -12.35
CA LEU A 73 -5.86 7.88 -13.14
C LEU A 73 -6.69 7.75 -14.41
N ASN A 74 -6.59 6.62 -15.11
CA ASN A 74 -7.38 6.36 -16.31
C ASN A 74 -8.86 6.23 -15.95
N CYS A 75 -9.23 5.57 -14.83
CA CYS A 75 -10.61 5.57 -14.35
C CYS A 75 -11.14 7.00 -14.17
N VAL A 76 -10.37 7.90 -13.56
CA VAL A 76 -10.77 9.32 -13.42
C VAL A 76 -10.90 10.03 -14.77
N LEU A 77 -10.06 9.69 -15.74
CA LEU A 77 -10.04 10.30 -17.07
C LEU A 77 -11.10 9.72 -18.01
N ASP A 78 -11.55 8.49 -17.81
CA ASP A 78 -12.51 7.82 -18.69
C ASP A 78 -13.95 7.96 -18.16
N GLU A 79 -14.12 8.04 -16.84
CA GLU A 79 -15.44 8.12 -16.20
C GLU A 79 -15.94 9.56 -16.02
N GLY A 80 -17.06 9.88 -16.67
CA GLY A 80 -17.60 11.25 -16.70
C GLY A 80 -17.96 11.83 -15.33
N TRP A 81 -18.31 11.00 -14.35
CA TRP A 81 -18.63 11.43 -12.98
C TRP A 81 -17.36 11.71 -12.16
N LEU A 82 -16.32 10.89 -12.30
CA LEU A 82 -15.02 11.15 -11.69
C LEU A 82 -14.34 12.37 -12.30
N GLN A 83 -14.46 12.56 -13.62
CA GLN A 83 -13.99 13.79 -14.26
C GLN A 83 -14.65 15.04 -13.65
N GLN A 84 -15.96 15.01 -13.36
CA GLN A 84 -16.65 16.14 -12.75
C GLN A 84 -16.17 16.42 -11.31
N GLU A 85 -15.79 15.37 -10.59
CA GLU A 85 -15.27 15.48 -9.23
C GLU A 85 -13.82 16.00 -9.20
N PHE A 86 -12.95 15.47 -10.06
CA PHE A 86 -11.51 15.73 -10.03
C PHE A 86 -11.05 16.84 -10.96
N LEU A 87 -11.84 17.24 -11.96
CA LEU A 87 -11.45 18.23 -12.96
C LEU A 87 -12.44 19.39 -13.00
N THR A 88 -11.94 20.61 -13.11
CA THR A 88 -12.76 21.78 -13.43
C THR A 88 -12.84 21.90 -14.95
N ARG A 89 -14.07 22.01 -15.48
CA ARG A 89 -14.30 22.23 -16.92
C ARG A 89 -14.05 23.70 -17.27
N GLY A 90 -13.18 23.91 -18.26
CA GLY A 90 -12.86 25.21 -18.85
C GLY A 90 -12.27 25.00 -20.25
N ALA A 91 -11.53 25.97 -20.79
CA ALA A 91 -10.84 25.81 -22.07
C ALA A 91 -9.79 24.67 -22.06
N LYS A 92 -9.27 24.32 -20.88
CA LYS A 92 -8.45 23.14 -20.59
C LYS A 92 -8.92 22.52 -19.29
N ALA A 93 -8.89 21.20 -19.19
CA ALA A 93 -9.17 20.49 -17.94
C ALA A 93 -8.06 20.80 -16.92
N VAL A 94 -8.46 21.24 -15.72
CA VAL A 94 -7.54 21.55 -14.61
C VAL A 94 -7.92 20.68 -13.41
N TRP A 95 -6.93 20.06 -12.78
CA TRP A 95 -7.14 19.24 -11.58
C TRP A 95 -7.62 20.08 -10.39
N GLN A 96 -8.68 19.61 -9.73
CA GLN A 96 -9.25 20.25 -8.57
C GLN A 96 -8.39 19.97 -7.33
N ARG A 97 -7.64 20.99 -6.89
CA ARG A 97 -6.78 20.91 -5.70
C ARG A 97 -7.52 20.40 -4.46
N LYS A 98 -8.73 20.90 -4.19
CA LYS A 98 -9.51 20.51 -3.00
C LYS A 98 -9.87 19.02 -3.00
N THR A 99 -10.32 18.50 -4.14
CA THR A 99 -10.65 17.08 -4.31
C THR A 99 -9.40 16.21 -4.16
N ALA A 100 -8.28 16.61 -4.75
CA ALA A 100 -7.01 15.91 -4.60
C ALA A 100 -6.56 15.85 -3.12
N GLU A 101 -6.59 16.99 -2.40
CA GLU A 101 -6.27 17.04 -0.96
C GLU A 101 -7.24 16.21 -0.11
N GLN A 102 -8.52 16.11 -0.48
CA GLN A 102 -9.48 15.23 0.17
C GLN A 102 -9.15 13.74 -0.06
N TYR A 103 -8.86 13.35 -1.30
CA TYR A 103 -8.47 11.99 -1.64
C TYR A 103 -7.18 11.57 -0.88
N LEU A 104 -6.16 12.43 -0.88
CA LEU A 104 -4.91 12.17 -0.17
C LEU A 104 -5.13 12.01 1.35
N ARG A 105 -6.03 12.79 1.96
CA ARG A 105 -6.42 12.61 3.36
C ARG A 105 -7.11 11.27 3.61
N GLN A 106 -8.04 10.87 2.74
CA GLN A 106 -8.70 9.56 2.83
C GLN A 106 -7.67 8.42 2.73
N ALA A 107 -6.72 8.53 1.79
CA ALA A 107 -5.64 7.55 1.64
C ALA A 107 -4.76 7.47 2.90
N ASN A 108 -4.50 8.60 3.55
CA ASN A 108 -3.74 8.64 4.80
C ASN A 108 -4.52 8.00 5.97
N THR A 109 -5.83 8.26 6.10
CA THR A 109 -6.69 7.60 7.10
C THR A 109 -6.72 6.08 6.90
N PHE A 110 -6.83 5.62 5.65
CA PHE A 110 -6.71 4.20 5.34
C PHE A 110 -5.35 3.64 5.76
N LEU A 111 -4.26 4.34 5.44
CA LEU A 111 -2.90 3.90 5.77
C LEU A 111 -2.67 3.82 7.29
N GLU A 112 -3.17 4.78 8.06
CA GLU A 112 -3.13 4.77 9.53
C GLU A 112 -3.81 3.52 10.11
N LEU A 113 -4.99 3.19 9.60
CA LEU A 113 -5.72 1.99 10.00
C LEU A 113 -5.00 0.70 9.55
N LEU A 114 -4.47 0.68 8.33
CA LEU A 114 -3.70 -0.46 7.82
C LEU A 114 -2.44 -0.70 8.68
N LEU A 115 -1.72 0.36 9.07
CA LEU A 115 -0.56 0.27 9.95
C LEU A 115 -0.95 -0.26 11.34
N LEU A 116 -2.09 0.16 11.90
CA LEU A 116 -2.63 -0.38 13.15
C LEU A 116 -2.90 -1.89 13.02
N LEU A 117 -3.54 -2.32 11.93
CA LEU A 117 -3.83 -3.74 11.68
C LEU A 117 -2.55 -4.56 11.50
N ILE A 118 -1.57 -4.06 10.75
CA ILE A 118 -0.24 -4.66 10.60
C ILE A 118 0.45 -4.82 11.96
N TYR A 119 0.40 -3.79 12.80
CA TYR A 119 0.97 -3.82 14.13
C TYR A 119 0.32 -4.90 15.01
N MET A 120 -1.01 -4.92 15.06
CA MET A 120 -1.76 -5.81 15.96
C MET A 120 -1.78 -7.27 15.49
N LEU A 121 -1.90 -7.49 14.18
CA LEU A 121 -2.07 -8.82 13.58
C LEU A 121 -0.75 -9.45 13.12
N GLY A 122 0.28 -8.65 12.83
CA GLY A 122 1.62 -9.12 12.49
C GLY A 122 2.48 -9.50 13.72
N GLY A 123 1.82 -9.85 14.83
CA GLY A 123 2.44 -10.34 16.05
C GLY A 123 3.09 -9.28 16.96
N GLN A 124 2.77 -7.99 16.79
CA GLN A 124 3.34 -6.84 17.52
C GLN A 124 4.87 -6.68 17.39
N PRO A 125 5.40 -5.77 16.54
CA PRO A 125 6.81 -5.42 16.58
C PRO A 125 7.16 -4.84 17.95
N ALA A 126 8.35 -5.16 18.47
CA ALA A 126 8.72 -4.84 19.86
C ALA A 126 8.74 -3.33 20.20
N ARG A 127 8.59 -2.42 19.22
CA ARG A 127 8.56 -0.94 19.37
C ARG A 127 7.80 -0.30 18.19
N GLY A 128 6.90 0.66 18.46
CA GLY A 128 6.15 1.40 17.42
C GLY A 128 7.03 2.14 16.40
N THR A 129 8.23 2.61 16.81
CA THR A 129 9.19 3.23 15.90
C THR A 129 9.71 2.31 14.80
N LYS A 130 9.65 0.98 15.01
CA LYS A 130 10.01 -0.01 13.97
C LYS A 130 8.89 -0.24 12.96
N LEU A 131 7.65 0.07 13.31
CA LEU A 131 6.52 0.00 12.38
C LEU A 131 6.61 1.14 11.36
N LEU A 132 6.93 2.35 11.84
CA LEU A 132 7.11 3.53 10.98
C LEU A 132 8.39 3.47 10.14
N SER A 133 9.25 2.48 10.36
CA SER A 133 10.45 2.24 9.55
C SER A 133 10.30 1.05 8.61
N LEU A 134 9.09 0.50 8.42
CA LEU A 134 8.86 -0.53 7.43
C LEU A 134 9.06 0.07 6.03
N GLN A 135 9.79 -0.65 5.20
CA GLN A 135 10.08 -0.27 3.83
C GLN A 135 9.56 -1.34 2.87
N LEU A 136 8.73 -0.95 1.92
CA LEU A 136 8.28 -1.82 0.82
C LEU A 136 9.32 -1.92 -0.30
N ARG A 137 10.01 -0.82 -0.60
CA ARG A 137 10.99 -0.74 -1.68
C ARG A 137 12.40 -0.67 -1.13
N ASN A 138 13.36 -1.25 -1.85
CA ASN A 138 14.77 -1.18 -1.48
C ASN A 138 15.27 0.27 -1.45
N THR A 139 16.09 0.60 -0.45
CA THR A 139 16.63 1.96 -0.33
C THR A 139 17.90 2.16 -1.16
N ILE A 140 18.20 3.43 -1.45
CA ILE A 140 19.39 3.86 -2.19
C ILE A 140 20.69 3.53 -1.42
N HIS A 141 20.63 3.49 -0.08
CA HIS A 141 21.79 3.25 0.79
C HIS A 141 22.08 1.77 1.04
N GLY A 142 21.50 0.86 0.24
CA GLY A 142 21.72 -0.58 0.37
C GLY A 142 21.07 -1.21 1.60
N LEU A 143 20.25 -0.46 2.36
CA LEU A 143 19.36 -1.07 3.35
C LEU A 143 18.27 -1.81 2.59
N ARG A 144 18.23 -3.13 2.82
CA ARG A 144 17.19 -4.01 2.28
C ARG A 144 15.85 -3.57 2.84
N ARG A 145 14.83 -3.64 1.99
CA ARG A 145 13.44 -3.47 2.39
C ARG A 145 13.03 -4.44 3.50
N ASN A 146 11.96 -4.11 4.20
CA ASN A 146 11.44 -4.93 5.29
C ASN A 146 10.26 -5.78 4.88
N ILE A 147 9.55 -5.42 3.81
CA ILE A 147 8.32 -6.09 3.38
C ILE A 147 8.58 -6.98 2.17
N PHE A 148 8.15 -8.24 2.26
CA PHE A 148 8.31 -9.27 1.24
C PHE A 148 7.00 -10.03 1.05
N ILE A 149 6.81 -10.69 -0.10
CA ILE A 149 5.70 -11.64 -0.29
C ILE A 149 6.22 -13.07 -0.42
N GLU A 150 5.60 -14.00 0.29
CA GLU A 150 5.94 -15.43 0.25
C GLU A 150 4.66 -16.26 0.40
N ASN A 151 4.43 -17.20 -0.52
CA ASN A 151 3.29 -18.13 -0.50
C ASN A 151 1.92 -17.45 -0.30
N GLY A 152 1.71 -16.28 -0.91
CA GLY A 152 0.46 -15.53 -0.81
C GLY A 152 0.27 -14.73 0.47
N LEU A 153 1.30 -14.60 1.29
CA LEU A 153 1.28 -13.79 2.50
C LEU A 153 2.36 -12.72 2.42
N ILE A 154 2.00 -11.50 2.83
CA ILE A 154 3.01 -10.49 3.10
C ILE A 154 3.71 -10.86 4.41
N SER A 155 5.04 -10.86 4.37
CA SER A 155 5.88 -10.93 5.54
C SER A 155 6.63 -9.63 5.75
N PHE A 156 6.97 -9.34 7.00
CA PHE A 156 7.91 -8.28 7.31
C PHE A 156 9.04 -8.77 8.22
N VAL A 157 10.24 -8.30 7.90
CA VAL A 157 11.48 -8.63 8.58
C VAL A 157 11.89 -7.47 9.46
N THR A 158 11.92 -7.73 10.76
CA THR A 158 12.47 -6.78 11.74
C THR A 158 13.78 -7.32 12.31
N PHE A 159 14.83 -6.50 12.26
CA PHE A 159 16.10 -6.82 12.90
C PHE A 159 15.99 -6.60 14.40
N TYR A 160 16.28 -7.63 15.18
CA TYR A 160 16.29 -7.58 16.64
C TYR A 160 17.73 -7.53 17.14
N HIS A 161 18.13 -6.38 17.72
CA HIS A 161 19.49 -6.14 18.21
C HIS A 161 19.64 -6.27 19.75
N LYS A 162 18.67 -6.80 20.52
CA LYS A 162 18.95 -7.02 21.96
C LYS A 162 19.94 -8.18 22.10
N GLY A 163 21.03 -7.91 22.83
CA GLY A 163 22.10 -8.89 23.06
C GLY A 163 23.22 -8.85 22.03
N TYR A 164 23.25 -7.89 21.09
CA TYR A 164 24.36 -7.76 20.13
C TYR A 164 25.73 -7.67 20.84
N SER A 165 25.79 -6.90 21.94
CA SER A 165 26.97 -6.77 22.78
C SER A 165 27.39 -8.05 23.52
N VAL A 166 26.52 -9.08 23.54
CA VAL A 166 26.72 -10.34 24.28
C VAL A 166 26.86 -11.55 23.35
N SER A 167 26.15 -11.61 22.22
CA SER A 167 26.12 -12.79 21.32
C SER A 167 26.65 -12.54 19.91
N GLY A 168 26.93 -11.28 19.52
CA GLY A 168 27.42 -10.94 18.17
C GLY A 168 26.46 -11.24 17.02
N SER A 169 25.24 -11.73 17.28
CA SER A 169 24.30 -12.21 16.25
C SER A 169 23.01 -11.39 16.23
N THR A 170 22.67 -10.81 15.08
CA THR A 170 21.36 -10.17 14.85
C THR A 170 20.31 -11.26 14.61
N ARG A 171 19.28 -11.36 15.47
CA ARG A 171 18.17 -12.30 15.24
C ARG A 171 17.19 -11.68 14.24
N ILE A 172 16.99 -12.37 13.14
CA ILE A 172 15.99 -12.04 12.12
C ILE A 172 14.66 -12.67 12.53
N ILE A 173 13.60 -11.87 12.57
CA ILE A 173 12.25 -12.35 12.89
C ILE A 173 11.35 -12.03 11.70
N HIS A 174 10.85 -13.09 11.07
CA HIS A 174 9.82 -13.03 10.04
C HIS A 174 8.45 -13.05 10.70
N ARG A 175 7.58 -12.14 10.26
CA ARG A 175 6.20 -12.02 10.74
C ARG A 175 5.29 -11.95 9.54
N TYR A 176 4.26 -12.77 9.53
CA TYR A 176 3.32 -12.87 8.42
C TYR A 176 2.03 -12.13 8.75
N LEU A 177 1.54 -11.40 7.76
CA LEU A 177 0.23 -10.77 7.83
C LEU A 177 -0.85 -11.78 7.45
N PRO A 178 -2.05 -11.70 8.07
CA PRO A 178 -3.20 -12.42 7.55
C PRO A 178 -3.47 -12.07 6.09
N LYS A 179 -4.03 -13.01 5.33
CA LYS A 179 -4.32 -12.85 3.90
C LYS A 179 -5.09 -11.56 3.59
N ALA A 180 -6.14 -11.27 4.36
CA ALA A 180 -6.95 -10.06 4.17
C ALA A 180 -6.11 -8.77 4.27
N ILE A 181 -5.18 -8.69 5.22
CA ILE A 181 -4.31 -7.51 5.41
C ILE A 181 -3.24 -7.45 4.33
N SER A 182 -2.73 -8.62 3.89
CA SER A 182 -1.80 -8.73 2.77
C SER A 182 -2.43 -8.17 1.48
N GLU A 183 -3.69 -8.51 1.20
CA GLU A 183 -4.44 -8.01 0.04
C GLU A 183 -4.62 -6.48 0.08
N LEU A 184 -5.02 -5.93 1.24
CA LEU A 184 -5.15 -4.48 1.44
C LEU A 184 -3.86 -3.73 1.13
N LEU A 185 -2.73 -4.24 1.64
CA LEU A 185 -1.42 -3.64 1.44
C LEU A 185 -0.97 -3.70 -0.03
N VAL A 186 -1.23 -4.82 -0.71
CA VAL A 186 -0.88 -4.96 -2.13
C VAL A 186 -1.70 -4.00 -2.99
N TYR A 187 -3.02 -3.92 -2.81
CA TYR A 187 -3.84 -2.95 -3.57
C TYR A 187 -3.45 -1.50 -3.30
N TYR A 188 -3.14 -1.17 -2.05
CA TYR A 188 -2.66 0.16 -1.71
C TYR A 188 -1.38 0.51 -2.47
N ALA A 189 -0.36 -0.34 -2.37
CA ALA A 189 0.93 -0.08 -3.01
C ALA A 189 0.86 -0.14 -4.55
N TRP A 190 -0.05 -0.96 -5.10
CA TRP A 190 -0.15 -1.22 -6.53
C TRP A 190 -0.99 -0.18 -7.28
N LEU A 191 -2.15 0.22 -6.74
CA LEU A 191 -3.11 1.07 -7.44
C LEU A 191 -3.27 2.45 -6.79
N ILE A 192 -3.37 2.52 -5.47
CA ILE A 192 -3.69 3.76 -4.74
C ILE A 192 -2.47 4.66 -4.64
N GLN A 193 -1.32 4.12 -4.23
CA GLN A 193 -0.09 4.88 -4.04
C GLN A 193 0.37 5.59 -5.33
N PRO A 194 0.44 4.92 -6.51
CA PRO A 194 0.79 5.61 -7.75
C PRO A 194 -0.17 6.74 -8.10
N PHE A 195 -1.46 6.59 -7.80
CA PHE A 195 -2.44 7.64 -8.01
C PHE A 195 -2.27 8.82 -7.05
N CYS A 196 -1.95 8.56 -5.78
CA CYS A 196 -1.58 9.62 -4.83
C CYS A 196 -0.39 10.43 -5.34
N GLU A 197 0.66 9.76 -5.82
CA GLU A 197 1.84 10.42 -6.41
C GLU A 197 1.45 11.28 -7.64
N GLN A 198 0.58 10.75 -8.50
CA GLN A 198 0.05 11.46 -9.66
C GLN A 198 -0.77 12.70 -9.25
N LEU A 199 -1.60 12.62 -8.22
CA LEU A 199 -2.38 13.75 -7.71
C LEU A 199 -1.47 14.85 -7.13
N CYS A 200 -0.42 14.49 -6.39
CA CYS A 200 0.58 15.46 -5.91
C CYS A 200 1.20 16.24 -7.09
N MET A 201 1.60 15.52 -8.15
CA MET A 201 2.19 16.14 -9.34
C MET A 201 1.19 16.99 -10.13
N LEU A 202 -0.02 16.48 -10.36
CA LEU A 202 -0.99 17.08 -11.28
C LEU A 202 -1.83 18.19 -10.65
N ALA A 203 -2.16 18.08 -9.36
CA ALA A 203 -3.08 18.99 -8.67
C ALA A 203 -2.37 19.92 -7.67
N LEU A 204 -1.26 19.47 -7.07
CA LEU A 204 -0.57 20.22 -6.02
C LEU A 204 0.71 20.91 -6.50
N ASN A 205 1.20 20.57 -7.70
CA ASN A 205 2.53 20.94 -8.21
C ASN A 205 3.67 20.56 -7.25
N GLU A 206 3.47 19.49 -6.49
CA GLU A 206 4.49 18.92 -5.63
C GLU A 206 5.30 17.93 -6.48
N GLY A 207 6.63 17.98 -6.36
CA GLY A 207 7.48 16.96 -6.99
C GLY A 207 7.13 15.56 -6.47
N PRO A 208 7.59 14.48 -7.12
CA PRO A 208 7.40 13.14 -6.60
C PRO A 208 7.92 13.09 -5.16
N THR A 209 7.01 13.05 -4.20
CA THR A 209 7.37 12.83 -2.81
C THR A 209 7.96 11.44 -2.78
N THR A 210 9.17 11.31 -2.23
CA THR A 210 9.63 9.97 -1.84
C THR A 210 8.57 9.48 -0.86
N PRO A 211 7.88 8.35 -1.12
CA PRO A 211 6.78 7.94 -0.26
C PRO A 211 7.33 7.85 1.16
N THR A 212 6.83 8.71 2.04
CA THR A 212 7.34 8.77 3.41
C THR A 212 6.92 7.51 4.18
N PHE A 213 5.88 6.81 3.71
CA PHE A 213 5.35 5.54 4.23
C PHE A 213 4.56 4.87 3.08
N LEU A 214 4.69 3.59 2.68
CA LEU A 214 5.43 2.38 3.11
C LEU A 214 6.73 2.13 2.32
#